data_AF-A0A2N3FH89-F1
#
_entry.id   AF-A0A2N3FH89-F1
#
_cell.length_a   1.000
_cell.length_b   1.000
_cell.length_c   1.000
_cell.angle_alpha   90.00
_cell.angle_beta   90.00
_cell.angle_gamma   90.00
#
_symmetry.space_group_name_H-M   'P 1'
#
loop_
_entity.id
_entity.type
_entity.pdbx_description
1 polymer ?
#
loop_
_entity_poly.entity_id
_entity_poly.type
_entity_poly.pdbx_seq_one_letter_code
_entity_poly.pdbx_strand_id
1 'polypeptide(L)'
;MKRILVSAIIICICLTLAGCGTATPDVTGMTIAQATTTIEAAGFSVGQLSYDETSAEATGTVLAQTPEAGKRGKAGAPVDLTIAGPAPVVVPDLLGMEKGAAEAVLTKAGLVVGDVTESYDTSVSAGSVATQTPAPGTMLERGLGVAIIVSKGPEPVAIPAVVGKPEAEARTLLETAGFKVKVEAKDDAADKGTVIAIDPKDKTAVPGTTVVISVSTGVDIVTVPKVTGMYPDDAAAKLRAAGLTVKEVYIHGPLDSDAFKEFIGQVYRQTPKAGSLVPRGTMVEIRSWWEAG
;
A
#
# COMPACT_ATOMS: atom_id res chain seq x y z
N MET A 1 2.31 -71.05 19.19
CA MET A 1 1.46 -70.72 18.03
C MET A 1 0.05 -70.44 18.53
N LYS A 2 -0.59 -69.34 18.07
CA LYS A 2 -2.04 -69.07 17.87
C LYS A 2 -3.02 -70.07 18.56
N ARG A 3 -4.10 -69.71 19.26
CA ARG A 3 -5.02 -68.55 19.16
C ARG A 3 -6.13 -68.70 20.24
N ILE A 4 -6.62 -67.56 20.74
CA ILE A 4 -8.02 -67.23 21.09
C ILE A 4 -8.67 -68.02 22.24
N LEU A 5 -8.89 -67.32 23.37
CA LEU A 5 -10.03 -67.58 24.23
C LEU A 5 -10.81 -66.28 24.46
N VAL A 6 -12.08 -66.38 24.07
CA VAL A 6 -13.19 -65.47 24.35
C VAL A 6 -13.38 -65.38 25.86
N SER A 7 -13.50 -64.18 26.43
CA SER A 7 -14.03 -64.05 27.80
C SER A 7 -14.95 -62.85 27.93
N ALA A 8 -16.23 -63.18 27.85
CA ALA A 8 -17.37 -62.63 28.60
C ALA A 8 -17.29 -61.16 29.05
N ILE A 9 -18.10 -60.35 28.37
CA ILE A 9 -18.78 -59.17 28.92
C ILE A 9 -19.49 -59.59 30.22
N ILE A 10 -18.98 -59.13 31.35
CA ILE A 10 -19.71 -59.13 32.63
C ILE A 10 -20.12 -57.67 32.88
N ILE A 11 -21.31 -57.34 32.36
CA ILE A 11 -22.06 -56.15 32.76
C ILE A 11 -22.53 -56.41 34.20
N CYS A 12 -21.82 -55.84 35.16
CA CYS A 12 -22.23 -55.82 36.56
C CYS A 12 -23.20 -54.64 36.75
N ILE A 13 -24.48 -54.89 36.49
CA ILE A 13 -25.57 -54.04 36.99
C ILE A 13 -25.63 -54.23 38.50
N CYS A 14 -25.13 -53.25 39.25
CA CYS A 14 -25.31 -53.16 40.70
C CYS A 14 -26.36 -52.09 41.00
N LEU A 15 -27.58 -52.54 41.27
CA LEU A 15 -28.75 -51.74 41.59
C LEU A 15 -28.94 -51.72 43.12
N THR A 16 -28.44 -50.71 43.84
CA THR A 16 -28.81 -50.40 45.25
C THR A 16 -28.48 -48.95 45.65
N LEU A 17 -29.32 -48.41 46.54
CA LEU A 17 -29.35 -47.02 47.03
C LEU A 17 -28.11 -46.58 47.86
N ALA A 18 -27.90 -45.25 47.90
CA ALA A 18 -27.08 -44.45 48.82
C ALA A 18 -25.63 -44.08 48.39
N GLY A 19 -25.46 -42.83 47.93
CA GLY A 19 -24.34 -41.96 48.34
C GLY A 19 -22.89 -42.37 48.04
N CYS A 20 -22.60 -43.22 47.06
CA CYS A 20 -21.20 -43.56 46.75
C CYS A 20 -20.61 -42.53 45.78
N GLY A 21 -19.99 -41.48 46.33
CA GLY A 21 -19.24 -40.52 45.53
C GLY A 21 -18.10 -41.18 44.75
N THR A 22 -17.88 -40.77 43.50
CA THR A 22 -16.71 -41.17 42.69
C THR A 22 -15.45 -40.61 43.34
N ALA A 23 -14.33 -41.33 43.26
CA ALA A 23 -13.04 -40.85 43.77
C ALA A 23 -12.36 -39.97 42.72
N THR A 24 -11.81 -38.82 43.14
CA THR A 24 -11.05 -37.94 42.26
C THR A 24 -9.82 -38.68 41.70
N PRO A 25 -9.62 -38.67 40.37
CA PRO A 25 -8.44 -39.28 39.76
C PRO A 25 -7.19 -38.50 40.12
N ASP A 26 -6.01 -39.12 40.02
CA ASP A 26 -4.74 -38.42 40.13
C ASP A 26 -4.31 -37.92 38.75
N VAL A 27 -4.24 -36.60 38.58
CA VAL A 27 -3.76 -35.95 37.36
C VAL A 27 -2.45 -35.19 37.55
N THR A 28 -1.79 -35.34 38.69
CA THR A 28 -0.48 -34.71 38.92
C THR A 28 0.58 -35.24 37.95
N GLY A 29 1.44 -34.35 37.47
CA GLY A 29 2.43 -34.67 36.43
C GLY A 29 1.86 -34.88 35.02
N MET A 30 0.53 -34.79 34.84
CA MET A 30 -0.09 -34.85 33.51
C MET A 30 -0.10 -33.47 32.83
N THR A 31 -0.24 -33.49 31.50
CA THR A 31 -0.61 -32.28 30.73
C THR A 31 -2.06 -31.90 30.97
N ILE A 32 -2.41 -30.62 30.76
CA ILE A 32 -3.80 -30.13 30.89
C ILE A 32 -4.77 -30.99 30.07
N ALA A 33 -4.44 -31.33 28.82
CA ALA A 33 -5.31 -32.12 27.95
C ALA A 33 -5.55 -33.55 28.49
N GLN A 34 -4.52 -34.19 29.02
CA GLN A 34 -4.62 -35.51 29.65
C GLN A 34 -5.40 -35.45 30.97
N ALA A 35 -5.13 -34.43 31.79
CA ALA A 35 -5.82 -34.17 33.03
C ALA A 35 -7.32 -33.98 32.80
N THR A 36 -7.71 -33.12 31.85
CA THR A 36 -9.11 -32.88 31.47
C THR A 36 -9.80 -34.17 31.07
N THR A 37 -9.19 -34.95 30.16
CA THR A 37 -9.76 -36.23 29.71
C THR A 37 -9.97 -37.19 30.89
N THR A 38 -9.02 -37.23 31.81
CA THR A 38 -9.03 -38.14 32.96
C THR A 38 -10.09 -37.73 34.00
N ILE A 39 -10.21 -36.42 34.27
CA ILE A 39 -11.21 -35.83 35.17
C ILE A 39 -12.62 -36.06 34.63
N GLU A 40 -12.84 -35.78 33.34
CA GLU A 40 -14.13 -35.96 32.69
C GLU A 40 -14.53 -37.44 32.61
N ALA A 41 -13.59 -38.34 32.30
CA ALA A 41 -13.84 -39.78 32.29
C ALA A 41 -14.19 -40.33 33.69
N ALA A 42 -13.67 -39.71 34.75
CA ALA A 42 -14.02 -40.03 36.13
C ALA A 42 -15.36 -39.40 36.59
N GLY A 43 -16.04 -38.66 35.70
CA GLY A 43 -17.33 -38.02 35.97
C GLY A 43 -17.22 -36.73 36.79
N PHE A 44 -16.06 -36.07 36.78
CA PHE A 44 -15.84 -34.76 37.37
C PHE A 44 -15.78 -33.68 36.27
N SER A 45 -15.80 -32.40 36.66
CA SER A 45 -15.57 -31.28 35.75
C SER A 45 -14.24 -30.61 36.07
N VAL A 46 -13.59 -30.02 35.07
CA VAL A 46 -12.41 -29.17 35.32
C VAL A 46 -12.88 -27.87 35.97
N GLY A 47 -12.29 -27.54 37.11
CA GLY A 47 -12.60 -26.36 37.91
C GLY A 47 -11.74 -25.16 37.53
N GLN A 48 -11.36 -24.38 38.54
CA GLN A 48 -10.49 -23.23 38.39
C GLN A 48 -9.05 -23.67 38.07
N LEU A 49 -8.43 -22.99 37.10
CA LEU A 49 -7.02 -23.14 36.80
C LEU A 49 -6.23 -22.02 37.49
N SER A 50 -5.20 -22.37 38.24
CA SER A 50 -4.17 -21.46 38.75
C SER A 50 -2.82 -21.77 38.12
N TYR A 51 -1.96 -20.76 38.02
CA TYR A 51 -0.67 -20.86 37.36
C TYR A 51 0.43 -20.44 38.33
N ASP A 52 1.47 -21.28 38.46
CA ASP A 52 2.68 -21.00 39.23
C ASP A 52 3.85 -20.77 38.29
N GLU A 53 4.16 -19.48 38.07
CA GLU A 53 5.25 -19.05 37.19
C GLU A 53 6.65 -19.34 37.77
N THR A 54 6.74 -19.71 39.06
CA THR A 54 8.02 -19.94 39.77
C THR A 54 8.46 -21.40 39.79
N SER A 55 7.58 -22.31 39.36
CA SER A 55 7.88 -23.73 39.34
C SER A 55 9.02 -24.08 38.38
N ALA A 56 9.85 -25.05 38.78
CA ALA A 56 10.94 -25.59 37.95
C ALA A 56 10.48 -26.74 37.03
N GLU A 57 9.21 -27.14 37.11
CA GLU A 57 8.65 -28.17 36.24
C GLU A 57 8.39 -27.63 34.83
N ALA A 58 8.20 -28.55 33.87
CA ALA A 58 7.88 -28.19 32.50
C ALA A 58 6.55 -27.42 32.44
N THR A 59 6.54 -26.30 31.69
CA THR A 59 5.34 -25.48 31.49
C THR A 59 4.16 -26.31 30.98
N GLY A 60 2.98 -26.10 31.56
CA GLY A 60 1.76 -26.85 31.23
C GLY A 60 1.56 -28.16 32.00
N THR A 61 2.47 -28.50 32.91
CA THR A 61 2.33 -29.67 33.81
C THR A 61 1.44 -29.34 35.01
N VAL A 62 0.53 -30.26 35.37
CA VAL A 62 -0.28 -30.15 36.59
C VAL A 62 0.59 -30.43 37.82
N LEU A 63 0.77 -29.42 38.66
CA LEU A 63 1.53 -29.47 39.92
C LEU A 63 0.68 -29.97 41.08
N ALA A 64 -0.58 -29.55 41.12
CA ALA A 64 -1.50 -29.91 42.19
C ALA A 64 -2.95 -29.90 41.68
N GLN A 65 -3.81 -30.62 42.40
CA GLN A 65 -5.25 -30.66 42.15
C GLN A 65 -6.03 -30.52 43.46
N THR A 66 -7.22 -29.95 43.40
CA THR A 66 -8.16 -29.88 44.52
C THR A 66 -9.56 -30.26 44.05
N PRO A 67 -10.21 -31.31 44.61
CA PRO A 67 -9.75 -32.13 45.75
C PRO A 67 -8.54 -33.03 45.42
N GLU A 68 -7.73 -33.32 46.44
CA GLU A 68 -6.60 -34.26 46.33
C GLU A 68 -7.05 -35.63 45.77
N ALA A 69 -6.13 -36.38 45.16
CA ALA A 69 -6.42 -37.70 44.60
C ALA A 69 -7.06 -38.65 45.63
N GLY A 70 -8.05 -39.43 45.19
CA GLY A 70 -8.76 -40.41 46.02
C GLY A 70 -9.84 -39.83 46.94
N LYS A 71 -10.03 -38.50 47.00
CA LYS A 71 -11.13 -37.89 47.74
C LYS A 71 -12.46 -38.19 47.02
N ARG A 72 -13.50 -38.54 47.78
CA ARG A 72 -14.82 -38.81 47.20
C ARG A 72 -15.58 -37.51 46.98
N GLY A 73 -16.09 -37.32 45.77
CA GLY A 73 -16.91 -36.18 45.38
C GLY A 73 -18.25 -36.60 44.78
N LYS A 74 -19.14 -35.63 44.61
CA LYS A 74 -20.36 -35.83 43.82
C LYS A 74 -19.99 -35.84 42.33
N ALA A 75 -20.74 -36.57 41.52
CA ALA A 75 -20.61 -36.50 40.07
C ALA A 75 -20.79 -35.04 39.60
N GLY A 76 -19.93 -34.62 38.68
CA GLY A 76 -19.87 -33.26 38.15
C GLY A 76 -19.15 -32.24 39.04
N ALA A 77 -18.67 -32.65 40.24
CA ALA A 77 -17.92 -31.73 41.10
C ALA A 77 -16.65 -31.19 40.38
N PRO A 78 -16.31 -29.91 40.56
CA PRO A 78 -15.14 -29.33 39.94
C PRO A 78 -13.85 -29.84 40.59
N VAL A 79 -12.81 -30.04 39.78
CA VAL A 79 -11.43 -30.29 40.21
C VAL A 79 -10.57 -29.11 39.75
N ASP A 80 -10.17 -28.28 40.70
CA ASP A 80 -9.29 -27.14 40.47
C ASP A 80 -7.84 -27.64 40.27
N LEU A 81 -7.09 -27.02 39.36
CA LEU A 81 -5.73 -27.44 39.01
C LEU A 81 -4.75 -26.28 39.18
N THR A 82 -3.57 -26.57 39.72
CA THR A 82 -2.41 -25.67 39.71
C THR A 82 -1.43 -26.16 38.65
N ILE A 83 -1.04 -25.28 37.74
CA ILE A 83 -0.23 -25.59 36.56
C ILE A 83 1.12 -24.87 36.63
N ALA A 84 2.18 -25.53 36.21
CA ALA A 84 3.51 -24.93 36.08
C ALA A 84 3.59 -23.95 34.90
N GLY A 85 4.18 -22.77 35.14
CA GLY A 85 4.48 -21.76 34.13
C GLY A 85 3.48 -20.59 34.08
N PRO A 86 3.70 -19.64 33.15
CA PRO A 86 2.89 -18.43 33.04
C PRO A 86 1.46 -18.72 32.58
N ALA A 87 0.52 -17.90 33.06
CA ALA A 87 -0.85 -17.95 32.55
C ALA A 87 -0.86 -17.62 31.03
N PRO A 88 -1.52 -18.43 30.19
CA PRO A 88 -1.62 -18.18 28.76
C PRO A 88 -2.39 -16.88 28.50
N VAL A 89 -2.02 -16.23 27.41
CA VAL A 89 -2.60 -14.97 26.95
C VAL A 89 -3.33 -15.18 25.64
N VAL A 90 -4.42 -14.44 25.45
CA VAL A 90 -5.22 -14.50 24.23
C VAL A 90 -4.54 -13.65 23.16
N VAL A 91 -4.35 -14.22 21.97
CA VAL A 91 -3.89 -13.50 20.79
C VAL A 91 -4.92 -12.42 20.42
N PRO A 92 -4.56 -11.14 20.44
CA PRO A 92 -5.45 -10.05 20.06
C PRO A 92 -5.76 -10.07 18.56
N ASP A 93 -6.83 -9.38 18.16
CA ASP A 93 -7.13 -9.12 16.76
C ASP A 93 -6.33 -7.89 16.28
N LEU A 94 -5.44 -8.11 15.32
CA LEU A 94 -4.56 -7.12 14.72
C LEU A 94 -4.99 -6.74 13.30
N LEU A 95 -6.01 -7.41 12.74
CA LEU A 95 -6.38 -7.23 11.34
C LEU A 95 -6.80 -5.78 11.06
N GLY A 96 -6.23 -5.19 10.00
CA GLY A 96 -6.46 -3.81 9.60
C GLY A 96 -5.75 -2.75 10.45
N MET A 97 -5.12 -3.13 11.59
CA MET A 97 -4.33 -2.19 12.39
C MET A 97 -3.06 -1.78 11.65
N GLU A 98 -2.62 -0.55 11.84
CA GLU A 98 -1.28 -0.12 11.41
C GLU A 98 -0.22 -0.96 12.13
N LYS A 99 0.86 -1.33 11.44
CA LYS A 99 1.96 -2.14 12.00
C LYS A 99 2.38 -1.66 13.40
N GLY A 100 2.70 -0.38 13.57
CA GLY A 100 3.15 0.14 14.86
C GLY A 100 2.11 0.02 15.98
N ALA A 101 0.82 0.16 15.66
CA ALA A 101 -0.26 -0.03 16.62
C ALA A 101 -0.42 -1.52 17.01
N ALA A 102 -0.28 -2.42 16.03
CA ALA A 102 -0.32 -3.86 16.27
C ALA A 102 0.82 -4.33 17.20
N GLU A 103 2.04 -3.81 17.00
CA GLU A 103 3.20 -4.11 17.86
C GLU A 103 2.97 -3.68 19.32
N ALA A 104 2.37 -2.51 19.53
CA ALA A 104 2.02 -2.01 20.85
C ALA A 104 0.94 -2.87 21.54
N VAL A 105 -0.07 -3.34 20.79
CA VAL A 105 -1.12 -4.22 21.30
C VAL A 105 -0.56 -5.58 21.70
N LEU A 106 0.32 -6.17 20.89
CA LEU A 106 0.99 -7.43 21.21
C LEU A 106 1.82 -7.31 22.49
N THR A 107 2.65 -6.26 22.58
CA THR A 107 3.49 -6.02 23.75
C THR A 107 2.66 -5.87 25.03
N LYS A 108 1.54 -5.15 24.95
CA LYS A 108 0.60 -4.97 26.07
C LYS A 108 -0.09 -6.28 26.48
N ALA A 109 -0.33 -7.18 25.53
CA ALA A 109 -0.87 -8.52 25.79
C ALA A 109 0.18 -9.50 26.35
N GLY A 110 1.45 -9.09 26.47
CA GLY A 110 2.54 -9.96 26.88
C GLY A 110 2.98 -10.94 25.78
N LEU A 111 2.65 -10.63 24.52
CA LEU A 111 3.12 -11.34 23.32
C LEU A 111 4.23 -10.54 22.66
N VAL A 112 5.01 -11.21 21.81
CA VAL A 112 6.03 -10.54 20.98
C VAL A 112 5.62 -10.53 19.52
N VAL A 113 6.25 -9.65 18.75
CA VAL A 113 6.09 -9.63 17.29
C VAL A 113 6.92 -10.78 16.74
N GLY A 114 6.28 -11.67 15.98
CA GLY A 114 6.95 -12.75 15.26
C GLY A 114 7.50 -12.28 13.92
N ASP A 115 7.46 -13.16 12.93
CA ASP A 115 7.88 -12.81 11.56
C ASP A 115 6.96 -11.75 10.94
N VAL A 116 7.58 -10.71 10.39
CA VAL A 116 6.88 -9.65 9.65
C VAL A 116 7.21 -9.81 8.17
N THR A 117 6.21 -10.09 7.36
CA THR A 117 6.34 -10.14 5.90
C THR A 117 5.41 -9.14 5.25
N GLU A 118 5.62 -8.87 3.97
CA GLU A 118 4.80 -7.93 3.21
C GLU A 118 4.18 -8.59 1.98
N SER A 119 2.93 -8.26 1.67
CA SER A 119 2.23 -8.72 0.46
C SER A 119 1.38 -7.62 -0.15
N TYR A 120 1.14 -7.67 -1.44
CA TYR A 120 0.14 -6.80 -2.06
C TYR A 120 -1.27 -7.25 -1.66
N ASP A 121 -2.14 -6.30 -1.35
CA ASP A 121 -3.53 -6.52 -0.98
C ASP A 121 -4.39 -5.36 -1.48
N THR A 122 -5.47 -5.67 -2.19
CA THR A 122 -6.37 -4.65 -2.76
C THR A 122 -7.42 -4.15 -1.76
N SER A 123 -7.62 -4.87 -0.66
CA SER A 123 -8.63 -4.61 0.37
C SER A 123 -8.08 -3.95 1.63
N VAL A 124 -6.81 -4.20 1.94
CA VAL A 124 -6.12 -3.66 3.12
C VAL A 124 -5.19 -2.52 2.72
N SER A 125 -5.27 -1.39 3.41
CA SER A 125 -4.41 -0.23 3.16
C SER A 125 -2.93 -0.56 3.36
N ALA A 126 -2.07 0.07 2.54
CA ALA A 126 -0.63 -0.06 2.69
C ALA A 126 -0.18 0.33 4.11
N GLY A 127 0.65 -0.50 4.73
CA GLY A 127 1.12 -0.33 6.11
C GLY A 127 0.24 -0.95 7.20
N SER A 128 -0.94 -1.48 6.84
CA SER A 128 -1.82 -2.19 7.76
C SER A 128 -1.62 -3.70 7.72
N VAL A 129 -1.89 -4.39 8.83
CA VAL A 129 -1.84 -5.84 8.94
C VAL A 129 -2.97 -6.46 8.10
N ALA A 130 -2.59 -7.21 7.06
CA ALA A 130 -3.51 -7.95 6.21
C ALA A 130 -3.88 -9.30 6.82
N THR A 131 -2.91 -10.00 7.40
CA THR A 131 -3.13 -11.28 8.07
C THR A 131 -2.26 -11.41 9.30
N GLN A 132 -2.69 -12.23 10.24
CA GLN A 132 -1.90 -12.62 11.41
C GLN A 132 -1.90 -14.13 11.58
N THR A 133 -0.86 -14.67 12.21
CA THR A 133 -0.79 -16.06 12.62
C THR A 133 -0.04 -16.15 13.95
N PRO A 134 -0.62 -16.76 15.00
CA PRO A 134 -1.92 -17.45 15.04
C PRO A 134 -3.16 -16.54 14.90
N ALA A 135 -4.33 -17.16 14.67
CA ALA A 135 -5.59 -16.45 14.52
C ALA A 135 -6.02 -15.73 15.81
N PRO A 136 -6.78 -14.63 15.73
CA PRO A 136 -7.31 -13.95 16.91
C PRO A 136 -8.07 -14.91 17.82
N GLY A 137 -7.95 -14.73 19.14
CA GLY A 137 -8.59 -15.60 20.12
C GLY A 137 -7.82 -16.88 20.46
N THR A 138 -6.75 -17.20 19.73
CA THR A 138 -5.86 -18.34 20.05
C THR A 138 -5.19 -18.09 21.40
N MET A 139 -5.12 -19.13 22.25
CA MET A 139 -4.35 -19.07 23.48
C MET A 139 -2.88 -19.37 23.20
N LEU A 140 -1.99 -18.48 23.63
CA LEU A 140 -0.54 -18.64 23.53
C LEU A 140 0.11 -18.47 24.90
N GLU A 141 1.25 -19.11 25.11
CA GLU A 141 2.09 -18.81 26.25
C GLU A 141 2.62 -17.36 26.14
N ARG A 142 2.79 -16.72 27.30
CA ARG A 142 3.35 -15.37 27.36
C ARG A 142 4.76 -15.36 26.76
N GLY A 143 5.06 -14.33 25.98
CA GLY A 143 6.35 -14.17 25.30
C GLY A 143 6.45 -14.87 23.94
N LEU A 144 5.42 -15.62 23.51
CA LEU A 144 5.38 -16.17 22.15
C LEU A 144 5.07 -15.12 21.09
N GLY A 145 5.56 -15.39 19.88
CA GLY A 145 5.45 -14.50 18.74
C GLY A 145 4.15 -14.66 17.95
N VAL A 146 3.60 -13.54 17.48
CA VAL A 146 2.54 -13.51 16.47
C VAL A 146 3.13 -12.97 15.18
N ALA A 147 3.17 -13.80 14.14
CA ALA A 147 3.59 -13.40 12.81
C ALA A 147 2.50 -12.55 12.14
N ILE A 148 2.91 -11.53 11.40
CA ILE A 148 2.01 -10.63 10.67
C ILE A 148 2.45 -10.47 9.23
N ILE A 149 1.47 -10.35 8.34
CA ILE A 149 1.68 -9.94 6.95
C ILE A 149 1.11 -8.54 6.81
N VAL A 150 1.96 -7.60 6.41
CA VAL A 150 1.60 -6.19 6.23
C VAL A 150 1.29 -5.93 4.75
N SER A 151 0.18 -5.23 4.49
CA SER A 151 -0.21 -4.86 3.14
C SER A 151 0.75 -3.83 2.56
N LYS A 152 1.15 -4.03 1.30
CA LYS A 152 1.83 -3.03 0.45
C LYS A 152 0.83 -2.18 -0.35
N GLY A 153 -0.46 -2.37 -0.11
CA GLY A 153 -1.55 -1.88 -0.97
C GLY A 153 -1.68 -2.72 -2.25
N PRO A 154 -2.48 -2.24 -3.22
CA PRO A 154 -2.66 -2.93 -4.49
C PRO A 154 -1.34 -3.09 -5.26
N GLU A 155 -1.20 -4.20 -5.98
CA GLU A 155 -0.03 -4.43 -6.83
C GLU A 155 0.05 -3.39 -7.96
N PRO A 156 1.17 -2.65 -8.12
CA PRO A 156 1.35 -1.75 -9.24
C PRO A 156 1.45 -2.52 -10.56
N VAL A 157 0.75 -2.05 -11.59
CA VAL A 157 0.83 -2.60 -12.95
C VAL A 157 1.58 -1.65 -13.86
N ALA A 158 2.20 -2.19 -14.91
CA ALA A 158 2.94 -1.39 -15.87
C ALA A 158 2.02 -0.46 -16.66
N ILE A 159 2.43 0.80 -16.81
CA ILE A 159 1.77 1.75 -17.71
C ILE A 159 2.27 1.47 -19.13
N PRO A 160 1.37 1.11 -20.08
CA PRO A 160 1.74 0.93 -21.48
C PRO A 160 2.45 2.15 -22.07
N ALA A 161 3.43 1.90 -22.93
CA ALA A 161 4.10 2.98 -23.66
C ALA A 161 3.16 3.56 -24.73
N VAL A 162 2.60 4.73 -24.44
CA VAL A 162 1.61 5.39 -25.30
C VAL A 162 2.08 6.73 -25.90
N VAL A 163 3.23 7.25 -25.49
CA VAL A 163 3.82 8.46 -26.08
C VAL A 163 4.14 8.21 -27.55
N GLY A 164 3.75 9.15 -28.42
CA GLY A 164 3.87 9.06 -29.88
C GLY A 164 2.71 8.33 -30.57
N LYS A 165 1.75 7.77 -29.82
CA LYS A 165 0.55 7.12 -30.38
C LYS A 165 -0.61 8.11 -30.54
N PRO A 166 -1.58 7.82 -31.41
CA PRO A 166 -2.86 8.54 -31.45
C PRO A 166 -3.60 8.43 -30.11
N GLU A 167 -4.29 9.51 -29.72
CA GLU A 167 -5.08 9.58 -28.47
C GLU A 167 -6.02 8.39 -28.30
N ALA A 168 -6.74 8.01 -29.36
CA ALA A 168 -7.71 6.91 -29.30
C ALA A 168 -7.04 5.57 -28.95
N GLU A 169 -5.89 5.27 -29.57
CA GLU A 169 -5.14 4.04 -29.32
C GLU A 169 -4.54 4.06 -27.89
N ALA A 170 -3.94 5.18 -27.51
CA ALA A 170 -3.38 5.39 -26.18
C ALA A 170 -4.43 5.16 -25.08
N ARG A 171 -5.62 5.74 -25.28
CA ARG A 171 -6.74 5.60 -24.35
C ARG A 171 -7.17 4.14 -24.18
N THR A 172 -7.37 3.42 -25.29
CA THR A 172 -7.75 2.00 -25.23
C THR A 172 -6.70 1.15 -24.52
N LEU A 173 -5.41 1.37 -24.79
CA LEU A 173 -4.33 0.64 -24.12
C LEU A 173 -4.32 0.89 -22.61
N LEU A 174 -4.45 2.15 -22.19
CA LEU A 174 -4.46 2.53 -20.77
C LEU A 174 -5.71 2.00 -20.04
N GLU A 175 -6.89 2.13 -20.64
CA GLU A 175 -8.14 1.62 -20.06
C GLU A 175 -8.14 0.10 -19.96
N THR A 176 -7.60 -0.61 -20.96
CA THR A 176 -7.43 -2.08 -20.93
C THR A 176 -6.46 -2.53 -19.84
N ALA A 177 -5.42 -1.73 -19.58
CA ALA A 177 -4.50 -1.95 -18.46
C ALA A 177 -5.10 -1.58 -17.10
N GLY A 178 -6.36 -1.14 -17.05
CA GLY A 178 -7.09 -0.83 -15.82
C GLY A 178 -6.91 0.59 -15.31
N PHE A 179 -6.35 1.51 -16.10
CA PHE A 179 -6.19 2.91 -15.73
C PHE A 179 -7.39 3.77 -16.15
N LYS A 180 -7.62 4.85 -15.44
CA LYS A 180 -8.54 5.92 -15.88
C LYS A 180 -7.75 6.92 -16.71
N VAL A 181 -8.33 7.45 -17.78
CA VAL A 181 -7.61 8.37 -18.68
C VAL A 181 -8.22 9.76 -18.60
N LYS A 182 -7.38 10.78 -18.39
CA LYS A 182 -7.72 12.20 -18.53
C LYS A 182 -6.93 12.79 -19.68
N VAL A 183 -7.58 13.53 -20.57
CA VAL A 183 -6.93 14.13 -21.74
C VAL A 183 -6.74 15.62 -21.51
N GLU A 184 -5.53 16.12 -21.78
CA GLU A 184 -5.19 17.53 -21.75
C GLU A 184 -4.60 17.95 -23.10
N ALA A 185 -5.17 18.97 -23.72
CA ALA A 185 -4.66 19.51 -24.97
C ALA A 185 -3.44 20.41 -24.69
N LYS A 186 -2.40 20.28 -25.49
CA LYS A 186 -1.18 21.08 -25.37
C LYS A 186 -0.63 21.44 -26.74
N ASP A 187 -0.19 22.69 -26.87
CA ASP A 187 0.47 23.16 -28.08
C ASP A 187 1.83 22.49 -28.23
N ASP A 188 1.98 21.78 -29.34
CA ASP A 188 3.18 21.06 -29.71
C ASP A 188 3.26 20.93 -31.24
N ALA A 189 4.46 20.69 -31.75
CA ALA A 189 4.73 20.52 -33.18
C ALA A 189 4.37 19.11 -33.68
N ALA A 190 4.16 18.14 -32.79
CA ALA A 190 3.70 16.81 -33.17
C ALA A 190 2.32 16.86 -33.84
N ASP A 191 2.02 15.85 -34.65
CA ASP A 191 0.73 15.76 -35.36
C ASP A 191 -0.45 15.88 -34.38
N LYS A 192 -1.49 16.63 -34.81
CA LYS A 192 -2.71 16.82 -34.02
C LYS A 192 -3.30 15.48 -33.58
N GLY A 193 -3.60 15.34 -32.29
CA GLY A 193 -4.15 14.10 -31.72
C GLY A 193 -3.09 13.08 -31.28
N THR A 194 -1.79 13.42 -31.38
CA THR A 194 -0.70 12.57 -30.89
C THR A 194 -0.44 12.81 -29.40
N VAL A 195 -0.27 11.73 -28.63
CA VAL A 195 0.13 11.83 -27.22
C VAL A 195 1.60 12.22 -27.13
N ILE A 196 1.90 13.34 -26.48
CA ILE A 196 3.27 13.88 -26.34
C ILE A 196 3.86 13.64 -24.95
N ALA A 197 3.02 13.46 -23.94
CA ALA A 197 3.45 13.20 -22.58
C ALA A 197 2.37 12.46 -21.79
N ILE A 198 2.79 11.83 -20.70
CA ILE A 198 1.92 11.19 -19.71
C ILE A 198 2.29 11.62 -18.30
N ASP A 199 1.31 11.63 -17.41
CA ASP A 199 1.48 11.80 -15.97
C ASP A 199 0.61 10.75 -15.24
N PRO A 200 1.14 9.93 -14.31
CA PRO A 200 2.52 9.94 -13.80
C PRO A 200 3.56 9.56 -14.85
N LYS A 201 4.79 10.08 -14.69
CA LYS A 201 5.95 9.70 -15.51
C LYS A 201 6.50 8.31 -15.17
N ASP A 202 6.10 7.77 -14.02
CA ASP A 202 6.49 6.44 -13.58
C ASP A 202 5.97 5.39 -14.56
N LYS A 203 6.76 4.32 -14.76
CA LYS A 203 6.39 3.24 -15.68
C LYS A 203 5.38 2.26 -15.09
N THR A 204 4.97 2.48 -13.85
CA THR A 204 4.03 1.61 -13.11
C THR A 204 3.12 2.47 -12.27
N ALA A 205 1.85 2.08 -12.16
CA ALA A 205 0.90 2.70 -11.25
C ALA A 205 -0.10 1.67 -10.74
N VAL A 206 -0.75 1.98 -9.63
CA VAL A 206 -1.84 1.15 -9.09
C VAL A 206 -3.02 1.16 -10.07
N PRO A 207 -3.64 0.00 -10.37
CA PRO A 207 -4.86 -0.05 -11.16
C PRO A 207 -5.94 0.91 -10.64
N GLY A 208 -6.67 1.55 -11.56
CA GLY A 208 -7.68 2.57 -11.25
C GLY A 208 -7.12 3.98 -11.05
N THR A 209 -5.80 4.16 -11.02
CA THR A 209 -5.15 5.48 -11.05
C THR A 209 -5.51 6.22 -12.33
N THR A 210 -5.69 7.54 -12.22
CA THR A 210 -5.91 8.42 -13.38
C THR A 210 -4.58 8.77 -14.01
N VAL A 211 -4.35 8.31 -15.24
CA VAL A 211 -3.24 8.72 -16.09
C VAL A 211 -3.70 9.90 -16.95
N VAL A 212 -3.01 11.02 -16.83
CA VAL A 212 -3.22 12.20 -17.66
C VAL A 212 -2.36 12.06 -18.91
N ILE A 213 -2.98 12.11 -20.09
CA ILE A 213 -2.28 12.17 -21.37
C ILE A 213 -2.33 13.59 -21.92
N SER A 214 -1.16 14.14 -22.24
CA SER A 214 -1.06 15.40 -22.98
C SER A 214 -1.10 15.10 -24.47
N VAL A 215 -2.06 15.68 -25.18
CA VAL A 215 -2.29 15.48 -26.60
C VAL A 215 -1.93 16.75 -27.37
N SER A 216 -1.17 16.61 -28.44
CA SER A 216 -0.80 17.72 -29.32
C SER A 216 -2.04 18.30 -29.99
N THR A 217 -2.17 19.63 -29.94
CA THR A 217 -3.14 20.38 -30.75
C THR A 217 -2.70 20.51 -32.22
N GLY A 218 -1.47 20.11 -32.54
CA GLY A 218 -0.88 20.13 -33.89
C GLY A 218 -0.67 21.54 -34.40
N VAL A 219 -0.07 22.40 -33.58
CA VAL A 219 0.21 23.77 -33.98
C VAL A 219 1.39 23.77 -34.93
N ASP A 220 1.23 24.39 -36.10
CA ASP A 220 2.34 24.63 -37.01
C ASP A 220 3.34 25.57 -36.33
N ILE A 221 4.41 25.02 -35.76
CA ILE A 221 5.46 25.82 -35.12
C ILE A 221 6.46 26.27 -36.19
N VAL A 222 6.69 27.58 -36.24
CA VAL A 222 7.69 28.21 -37.12
C VAL A 222 8.80 28.84 -36.28
N THR A 223 10.02 28.86 -36.81
CA THR A 223 11.16 29.52 -36.16
C THR A 223 11.17 31.00 -36.51
N VAL A 224 11.24 31.87 -35.50
CA VAL A 224 11.35 33.33 -35.70
C VAL A 224 12.71 33.67 -36.34
N PRO A 225 12.75 34.16 -37.59
CA PRO A 225 14.00 34.57 -38.23
C PRO A 225 14.67 35.73 -37.48
N LYS A 226 16.01 35.80 -37.59
CA LYS A 226 16.75 37.00 -37.20
C LYS A 226 16.51 38.09 -38.25
N VAL A 227 15.98 39.23 -37.78
CA VAL A 227 15.74 40.45 -38.58
C VAL A 227 16.39 41.69 -37.99
N THR A 228 17.06 41.57 -36.84
CA THR A 228 17.85 42.66 -36.26
C THR A 228 18.99 43.05 -37.22
N GLY A 229 19.15 44.34 -37.49
CA GLY A 229 20.08 44.90 -38.48
C GLY A 229 19.56 44.90 -39.93
N MET A 230 18.31 44.49 -40.17
CA MET A 230 17.67 44.61 -41.48
C MET A 230 16.81 45.87 -41.56
N TYR A 231 16.56 46.38 -42.77
CA TYR A 231 15.56 47.42 -43.01
C TYR A 231 14.15 46.90 -42.70
N PRO A 232 13.22 47.72 -42.18
CA PRO A 232 11.88 47.29 -41.76
C PRO A 232 11.09 46.54 -42.83
N ASP A 233 11.12 46.99 -44.08
CA ASP A 233 10.40 46.33 -45.17
C ASP A 233 10.94 44.92 -45.46
N ASP A 234 12.27 44.78 -45.53
CA ASP A 234 12.96 43.49 -45.74
C ASP A 234 12.75 42.54 -44.55
N ALA A 235 12.82 43.10 -43.33
CA ALA A 235 12.54 42.38 -42.09
C ALA A 235 11.10 41.85 -42.10
N ALA A 236 10.14 42.69 -42.46
CA ALA A 236 8.73 42.34 -42.49
C ALA A 236 8.44 41.31 -43.59
N ALA A 237 9.04 41.45 -44.78
CA ALA A 237 8.94 40.45 -45.85
C ALA A 237 9.49 39.09 -45.41
N LYS A 238 10.66 39.05 -44.75
CA LYS A 238 11.26 37.82 -44.24
C LYS A 238 10.42 37.15 -43.15
N LEU A 239 9.82 37.93 -42.26
CA LEU A 239 8.91 37.43 -41.22
C LEU A 239 7.61 36.88 -41.83
N ARG A 240 6.99 37.61 -42.77
CA ARG A 240 5.78 37.16 -43.48
C ARG A 240 6.04 35.88 -44.30
N ALA A 241 7.20 35.78 -44.94
CA ALA A 241 7.62 34.56 -45.65
C ALA A 241 7.77 33.35 -44.70
N ALA A 242 8.18 33.57 -43.45
CA ALA A 242 8.20 32.55 -42.40
C ALA A 242 6.80 32.23 -41.82
N GLY A 243 5.73 32.83 -42.35
CA GLY A 243 4.36 32.63 -41.88
C GLY A 243 4.03 33.37 -40.59
N LEU A 244 4.78 34.42 -40.25
CA LEU A 244 4.56 35.26 -39.06
C LEU A 244 3.83 36.55 -39.44
N THR A 245 3.10 37.13 -38.49
CA THR A 245 2.53 38.46 -38.65
C THR A 245 3.50 39.50 -38.07
N VAL A 246 3.47 40.73 -38.57
CA VAL A 246 4.47 41.76 -38.23
C VAL A 246 3.77 43.00 -37.72
N LYS A 247 4.21 43.50 -36.57
CA LYS A 247 3.85 44.82 -36.05
C LYS A 247 5.09 45.70 -36.07
N GLU A 248 5.02 46.76 -36.84
CA GLU A 248 6.11 47.70 -36.98
C GLU A 248 5.90 48.87 -36.01
N VAL A 249 6.92 49.14 -35.19
CA VAL A 249 6.91 50.27 -34.27
C VAL A 249 8.08 51.18 -34.62
N TYR A 250 7.72 52.39 -34.99
CA TYR A 250 8.64 53.45 -35.37
C TYR A 250 8.94 54.29 -34.13
N ILE A 251 10.22 54.43 -33.80
CA ILE A 251 10.67 55.26 -32.68
C ILE A 251 11.48 56.41 -33.25
N HIS A 252 11.18 57.62 -32.77
CA HIS A 252 11.90 58.84 -33.10
C HIS A 252 12.63 59.32 -31.86
N GLY A 253 13.85 59.83 -32.04
CA GLY A 253 14.58 60.43 -30.93
C GLY A 253 15.77 61.27 -31.35
N PRO A 254 16.49 61.85 -30.37
CA PRO A 254 17.52 62.86 -30.62
C PRO A 254 18.74 62.32 -31.36
N LEU A 255 19.36 63.21 -32.14
CA LEU A 255 20.49 62.96 -33.06
C LEU A 255 21.78 62.44 -32.40
N ASP A 256 21.91 62.61 -31.08
CA ASP A 256 23.15 62.43 -30.36
C ASP A 256 23.25 61.15 -29.53
N SER A 257 22.25 60.25 -29.60
CA SER A 257 22.37 58.97 -28.90
C SER A 257 23.43 58.09 -29.57
N ASP A 258 24.64 58.08 -29.00
CA ASP A 258 25.76 57.21 -29.44
C ASP A 258 25.36 55.73 -29.49
N ALA A 259 24.32 55.34 -28.75
CA ALA A 259 23.78 53.98 -28.71
C ALA A 259 23.02 53.52 -29.97
N PHE A 260 22.56 54.43 -30.85
CA PHE A 260 21.69 54.07 -31.98
C PHE A 260 22.15 54.57 -33.37
N LYS A 261 23.30 55.24 -33.45
CA LYS A 261 23.87 55.73 -34.73
C LYS A 261 24.06 54.63 -35.78
N GLU A 262 24.34 53.40 -35.36
CA GLU A 262 24.52 52.24 -36.25
C GLU A 262 23.20 51.61 -36.73
N PHE A 263 22.07 51.97 -36.11
CA PHE A 263 20.75 51.36 -36.38
C PHE A 263 19.76 52.31 -37.04
N ILE A 264 20.21 53.47 -37.53
CA ILE A 264 19.35 54.43 -38.23
C ILE A 264 18.70 53.75 -39.44
N GLY A 265 17.37 53.72 -39.45
CA GLY A 265 16.58 53.07 -40.49
C GLY A 265 16.55 51.53 -40.42
N GLN A 266 17.18 50.91 -39.41
CA GLN A 266 17.22 49.46 -39.25
C GLN A 266 16.43 49.00 -38.01
N VAL A 267 16.04 47.73 -38.04
CA VAL A 267 15.43 47.05 -36.88
C VAL A 267 16.51 46.83 -35.82
N TYR A 268 16.39 47.53 -34.69
CA TYR A 268 17.30 47.34 -33.56
C TYR A 268 16.75 46.33 -32.54
N ARG A 269 15.44 46.04 -32.58
CA ARG A 269 14.79 45.08 -31.67
C ARG A 269 13.69 44.28 -32.35
N GLN A 270 13.62 42.99 -32.03
CA GLN A 270 12.50 42.13 -32.38
C GLN A 270 11.99 41.39 -31.13
N THR A 271 10.67 41.18 -31.07
CA THR A 271 10.03 40.35 -30.04
C THR A 271 8.92 39.53 -30.70
N PRO A 272 8.92 38.19 -30.59
CA PRO A 272 9.90 37.33 -29.91
C PRO A 272 11.31 37.37 -30.50
N LYS A 273 12.30 36.92 -29.71
CA LYS A 273 13.71 36.90 -30.12
C LYS A 273 13.94 35.97 -31.31
N ALA A 274 15.01 36.23 -32.05
CA ALA A 274 15.44 35.35 -33.13
C ALA A 274 15.70 33.92 -32.61
N GLY A 275 15.30 32.91 -33.38
CA GLY A 275 15.42 31.49 -33.02
C GLY A 275 14.33 30.97 -32.09
N SER A 276 13.41 31.82 -31.62
CA SER A 276 12.23 31.34 -30.87
C SER A 276 11.33 30.48 -31.75
N LEU A 277 10.78 29.41 -31.17
CA LEU A 277 9.74 28.57 -31.78
C LEU A 277 8.38 29.14 -31.39
N VAL A 278 7.56 29.51 -32.37
CA VAL A 278 6.24 30.12 -32.13
C VAL A 278 5.21 29.55 -33.09
N PRO A 279 3.91 29.54 -32.72
CA PRO A 279 2.83 29.21 -33.64
C PRO A 279 2.88 30.05 -34.92
N ARG A 280 2.57 29.45 -36.08
CA ARG A 280 2.35 30.17 -37.33
C ARG A 280 1.28 31.24 -37.12
N GLY A 281 1.51 32.42 -37.70
CA GLY A 281 0.65 33.59 -37.51
C GLY A 281 0.98 34.43 -36.27
N THR A 282 1.90 33.99 -35.40
CA THR A 282 2.35 34.78 -34.24
C THR A 282 2.85 36.15 -34.69
N MET A 283 2.45 37.19 -33.94
CA MET A 283 2.86 38.57 -34.20
C MET A 283 4.27 38.81 -33.67
N VAL A 284 5.17 39.22 -34.56
CA VAL A 284 6.50 39.71 -34.22
C VAL A 284 6.49 41.23 -34.26
N GLU A 285 6.73 41.84 -33.12
CA GLU A 285 6.97 43.28 -33.04
C GLU A 285 8.41 43.57 -33.43
N ILE A 286 8.60 44.38 -34.46
CA ILE A 286 9.91 44.93 -34.83
C ILE A 286 9.94 46.42 -34.52
N ARG A 287 11.00 46.86 -33.85
CA ARG A 287 11.23 48.27 -33.52
C ARG A 287 12.39 48.79 -34.37
N SER A 288 12.12 49.88 -35.06
CA SER A 288 13.12 50.58 -35.86
C SER A 288 13.32 51.99 -35.33
N TRP A 289 14.55 52.47 -35.43
CA TRP A 289 14.93 53.80 -35.00
C TRP A 289 15.05 54.72 -36.20
N TRP A 290 14.40 55.88 -36.12
CA TRP A 290 14.40 56.89 -37.18
C TRP A 290 14.77 58.26 -36.60
N GLU A 291 15.41 59.05 -37.44
CA GLU A 291 15.78 60.42 -37.14
C GLU A 291 14.51 61.28 -36.97
N ALA A 292 14.44 62.04 -35.87
CA ALA A 292 13.43 63.09 -35.78
C ALA A 292 13.90 64.25 -36.67
N GLY A 293 13.12 64.57 -37.70
CA GLY A 293 13.38 65.70 -38.61
C GLY A 293 13.23 67.07 -37.95
#